data_AF-A0A527XWF3-F1
#
_entry.id   AF-A0A527XWF3-F1
#
_cell.length_a   1.000
_cell.length_b   1.000
_cell.length_c   1.000
_cell.angle_alpha   90.00
_cell.angle_beta   90.00
_cell.angle_gamma   90.00
#
_symmetry.space_group_name_H-M   'P 1'
#
loop_
_entity.id
_entity.type
_entity.pdbx_description
1 polymer ?
#
loop_
_entity_poly.entity_id
_entity_poly.type
_entity_poly.pdbx_seq_one_letter_code
_entity_poly.pdbx_strand_id
1 'polypeptide(L)'
;ADLKASRKDIETKLERKLSEYEFASWLMYPKVFTDFAAAQETYGPVSVLPTPTYFYGMKSEDEIFLDIEKGKTLVVRCQAFGDVDDKGMVTVFFELNGQPRRVKVPDRAHGASAAKVRR
;
A
#
# COMPACT_ATOMS: atom_id res chain seq x y z
N ALA A 1 19.50 -24.57 13.76
CA ALA A 1 19.49 -23.44 12.81
C ALA A 1 20.16 -22.24 13.47
N ASP A 2 21.03 -21.52 12.75
CA ASP A 2 21.65 -20.30 13.28
C ASP A 2 20.70 -19.11 13.12
N LEU A 3 19.96 -18.81 14.20
CA LEU A 3 18.97 -17.75 14.22
C LEU A 3 19.59 -16.35 14.09
N LYS A 4 20.85 -16.16 14.51
CA LYS A 4 21.53 -14.86 14.43
C LYS A 4 21.92 -14.55 12.99
N ALA A 5 22.46 -15.55 12.28
CA ALA A 5 22.78 -15.42 10.87
C ALA A 5 21.52 -15.13 10.04
N SER A 6 20.47 -15.93 10.22
CA SER A 6 19.21 -15.74 9.49
C SER A 6 18.55 -14.38 9.73
N ARG A 7 18.64 -13.84 10.96
CA ARG A 7 18.13 -12.49 11.26
C ARG A 7 18.86 -11.42 10.46
N LYS A 8 20.20 -11.48 10.43
CA LYS A 8 21.02 -10.49 9.71
C LYS A 8 20.72 -10.51 8.21
N ASP A 9 20.50 -11.68 7.64
CA ASP A 9 20.19 -11.83 6.21
C ASP A 9 18.87 -11.16 5.85
N ILE A 10 17.81 -11.35 6.64
CA ILE A 10 16.50 -10.75 6.35
C ILE A 10 16.48 -9.25 6.65
N GLU A 11 17.15 -8.79 7.71
CA GLU A 11 17.27 -7.35 8.00
C GLU A 11 18.05 -6.62 6.88
N THR A 12 19.04 -7.29 6.28
CA THR A 12 19.75 -6.75 5.11
C THR A 12 18.85 -6.68 3.88
N LYS A 13 18.02 -7.71 3.63
CA LYS A 13 17.09 -7.74 2.50
C LYS A 13 15.97 -6.71 2.59
N LEU A 14 15.50 -6.42 3.81
CA LEU A 14 14.42 -5.47 4.06
C LEU A 14 14.93 -4.06 4.40
N GLU A 15 16.26 -3.87 4.42
CA GLU A 15 16.94 -2.61 4.76
C GLU A 15 16.45 -1.97 6.08
N ARG A 16 15.95 -2.79 7.01
CA ARG A 16 15.42 -2.35 8.31
C ARG A 16 15.59 -3.42 9.37
N LYS A 17 15.57 -3.00 10.64
CA LYS A 17 15.54 -3.93 11.78
C LYS A 17 14.16 -4.56 11.93
N LEU A 18 14.14 -5.82 12.35
CA LEU A 18 12.91 -6.55 12.67
C LEU A 18 12.71 -6.62 14.17
N SER A 19 11.45 -6.51 14.58
CA SER A 19 11.01 -6.92 15.91
C SER A 19 11.10 -8.44 16.07
N GLU A 20 11.09 -8.93 17.31
CA GLU A 20 11.08 -10.38 17.59
C GLU A 20 9.85 -11.08 16.98
N TYR A 21 8.70 -10.41 16.95
CA TYR A 21 7.47 -10.94 16.35
C TYR A 21 7.58 -11.07 14.83
N GLU A 22 8.13 -10.06 14.16
CA GLU A 22 8.35 -10.10 12.72
C GLU A 22 9.37 -11.18 12.33
N PHE A 23 10.44 -11.33 13.12
CA PHE A 23 11.41 -12.39 12.91
C PHE A 23 10.78 -13.77 13.09
N ALA A 24 9.93 -13.96 14.11
CA ALA A 24 9.17 -15.18 14.29
C ALA A 24 8.20 -15.44 13.12
N SER A 25 7.48 -14.42 12.65
CA SER A 25 6.60 -14.52 11.46
C SER A 25 7.36 -14.93 10.21
N TRP A 26 8.57 -14.39 10.02
CA TRP A 26 9.44 -14.78 8.91
C TRP A 26 9.93 -16.21 9.04
N LEU A 27 10.33 -16.67 10.23
CA LEU A 27 10.74 -18.06 10.45
C LEU A 27 9.62 -19.06 10.14
N MET A 28 8.37 -18.70 10.44
CA MET A 28 7.20 -19.55 10.15
C MET A 28 6.81 -19.50 8.67
N TYR A 29 6.81 -18.31 8.06
CA TYR A 29 6.38 -18.11 6.68
C TYR A 29 7.32 -17.15 5.91
N PRO A 30 8.51 -17.60 5.49
CA PRO A 30 9.54 -16.69 4.93
C PRO A 30 9.07 -15.90 3.71
N LYS A 31 8.43 -16.59 2.74
CA LYS A 31 7.92 -15.96 1.52
C LYS A 31 6.75 -15.03 1.81
N VAL A 32 5.77 -15.48 2.60
CA VAL A 32 4.57 -14.69 2.92
C VAL A 32 4.95 -13.42 3.66
N PHE A 33 5.86 -13.50 4.64
CA PHE A 33 6.35 -12.34 5.36
C PHE A 33 7.10 -11.36 4.45
N THR A 34 7.95 -11.86 3.56
CA THR A 34 8.71 -11.01 2.62
C THR A 34 7.77 -10.28 1.66
N ASP A 35 6.78 -10.99 1.10
CA ASP A 35 5.76 -10.41 0.22
C ASP A 35 4.91 -9.37 0.97
N PHE A 36 4.53 -9.66 2.23
CA PHE A 36 3.81 -8.73 3.12
C PHE A 36 4.63 -7.47 3.42
N ALA A 37 5.91 -7.61 3.78
CA ALA A 37 6.77 -6.48 4.08
C ALA A 37 6.94 -5.55 2.87
N ALA A 38 7.11 -6.12 1.67
CA ALA A 38 7.19 -5.34 0.43
C ALA A 38 5.86 -4.64 0.10
N ALA A 39 4.72 -5.29 0.37
CA ALA A 39 3.40 -4.66 0.20
C ALA A 39 3.18 -3.52 1.19
N GLN A 40 3.59 -3.69 2.45
CA GLN A 40 3.52 -2.68 3.50
C GLN A 40 4.41 -1.47 3.18
N GLU A 41 5.58 -1.68 2.60
CA GLU A 41 6.46 -0.60 2.13
C GLU A 41 5.82 0.19 0.97
N THR A 42 5.16 -0.51 0.06
CA THR A 42 4.54 0.11 -1.13
C THR A 42 3.25 0.87 -0.80
N TYR A 43 2.37 0.30 0.03
CA TYR A 43 1.02 0.82 0.27
C TYR A 43 0.81 1.42 1.66
N GLY A 44 1.78 1.25 2.57
CA GLY A 44 1.63 1.69 3.95
C GLY A 44 0.61 0.86 4.75
N PRO A 45 0.11 1.40 5.89
CA PRO A 45 -0.79 0.68 6.79
C PRO A 45 -2.21 0.60 6.22
N VAL A 46 -2.46 -0.37 5.35
CA VAL A 46 -3.78 -0.62 4.75
C VAL A 46 -4.80 -1.23 5.73
N SER A 47 -4.36 -1.66 6.92
CA SER A 47 -5.22 -2.25 7.95
C SER A 47 -6.19 -1.26 8.59
N VAL A 48 -5.95 0.05 8.46
CA VAL A 48 -6.86 1.10 8.98
C VAL A 48 -8.00 1.43 8.01
N LEU A 49 -7.96 0.88 6.79
CA LEU A 49 -9.00 1.11 5.80
C LEU A 49 -10.29 0.35 6.19
N PRO A 50 -11.47 0.95 5.98
CA PRO A 50 -12.72 0.21 6.06
C PRO A 50 -12.70 -1.01 5.15
N THR A 51 -13.26 -2.13 5.63
CA THR A 51 -13.25 -3.40 4.89
C THR A 51 -13.77 -3.28 3.45
N PRO A 52 -14.87 -2.56 3.15
CA PRO A 52 -15.33 -2.39 1.77
C PRO A 52 -14.30 -1.63 0.91
N THR A 53 -13.70 -0.57 1.47
CA THR A 53 -12.68 0.21 0.78
C THR A 53 -11.42 -0.59 0.51
N TYR A 54 -11.01 -1.45 1.45
CA TYR A 54 -9.86 -2.33 1.27
C TYR A 54 -10.05 -3.30 0.10
N PHE A 55 -11.24 -3.90 -0.04
CA PHE A 55 -11.52 -4.90 -1.07
C PHE A 55 -11.94 -4.31 -2.42
N TYR A 56 -12.66 -3.20 -2.43
CA TYR A 56 -13.32 -2.68 -3.62
C TYR A 56 -12.89 -1.25 -4.01
N GLY A 57 -12.06 -0.61 -3.19
CA GLY A 57 -11.68 0.79 -3.38
C GLY A 57 -12.82 1.76 -3.07
N MET A 58 -12.73 2.96 -3.66
CA MET A 58 -13.73 4.03 -3.54
C MET A 58 -14.41 4.26 -4.88
N LYS A 59 -15.65 4.74 -4.86
CA LYS A 59 -16.37 5.24 -6.04
C LYS A 59 -16.23 6.76 -6.15
N SER A 60 -16.62 7.32 -7.29
CA SER A 60 -16.72 8.79 -7.43
C SER A 60 -17.69 9.33 -6.38
N GLU A 61 -17.31 10.45 -5.77
CA GLU A 61 -18.01 11.13 -4.67
C GLU A 61 -18.04 10.38 -3.34
N ASP A 62 -17.40 9.20 -3.22
CA ASP A 62 -17.25 8.54 -1.93
C ASP A 62 -16.30 9.33 -1.02
N GLU A 63 -16.62 9.35 0.27
CA GLU A 63 -15.83 9.97 1.32
C GLU A 63 -15.62 8.99 2.48
N ILE A 64 -14.37 8.89 2.94
CA ILE A 64 -13.97 8.02 4.04
C ILE A 64 -13.14 8.78 5.07
N PHE A 65 -13.25 8.34 6.31
CA PHE A 65 -12.48 8.84 7.44
C PHE A 65 -11.48 7.76 7.86
N LEU A 66 -10.19 8.09 7.86
CA LEU A 66 -9.10 7.16 8.16
C LEU A 66 -8.29 7.65 9.36
N ASP A 67 -8.30 6.90 10.44
CA ASP A 67 -7.46 7.17 11.60
C ASP A 67 -6.08 6.53 11.41
N ILE A 68 -5.06 7.31 11.07
CA ILE A 68 -3.68 6.79 10.95
C ILE A 68 -3.04 6.64 12.32
N GLU A 69 -3.29 7.61 13.20
CA GLU A 69 -2.81 7.62 14.57
C GLU A 69 -3.90 8.17 15.48
N LYS A 70 -3.77 7.95 16.79
CA LYS A 70 -4.69 8.49 17.77
C LYS A 70 -4.76 10.02 17.66
N GLY A 71 -5.93 10.54 17.28
CA GLY A 71 -6.16 11.98 17.09
C GLY A 71 -5.73 12.54 15.72
N LYS A 72 -5.30 11.69 14.78
CA LYS A 72 -5.01 12.07 13.40
C LYS A 72 -5.95 11.33 12.44
N THR A 73 -7.06 11.98 12.12
CA THR A 73 -8.03 11.50 11.14
C THR A 73 -7.74 12.19 9.80
N LEU A 74 -7.59 11.39 8.74
CA LEU A 74 -7.60 11.87 7.37
C LEU A 74 -9.01 11.76 6.80
N VAL A 75 -9.45 12.83 6.17
CA VAL A 75 -10.65 12.85 5.34
C VAL A 75 -10.20 12.67 3.89
N VAL A 76 -10.59 11.55 3.28
CA VAL A 76 -10.30 11.23 1.89
C VAL A 76 -11.61 11.21 1.12
N ARG A 77 -11.74 12.07 0.11
CA ARG A 77 -12.85 12.03 -0.86
C ARG A 77 -12.32 11.68 -2.24
N CYS A 78 -12.93 10.73 -2.92
CA CYS A 78 -12.63 10.41 -4.30
C CYS A 78 -13.48 11.30 -5.22
N GLN A 79 -12.87 12.24 -5.92
CA GLN A 79 -13.62 13.16 -6.79
C GLN A 79 -13.95 12.50 -8.12
N ALA A 80 -12.94 12.00 -8.84
CA ALA A 80 -13.12 11.45 -10.18
C ALA A 80 -12.01 10.48 -10.59
N PHE A 81 -12.32 9.66 -11.58
CA PHE A 81 -11.37 8.85 -12.33
C PHE A 81 -11.18 9.48 -13.71
N GLY A 82 -9.93 9.73 -14.10
CA GLY A 82 -9.59 10.17 -15.46
C GLY A 82 -9.48 9.00 -16.43
N ASP A 83 -9.34 9.32 -17.71
CA ASP A 83 -9.14 8.33 -18.76
C ASP A 83 -7.77 7.63 -18.66
N VAL A 84 -7.68 6.46 -19.30
CA VAL A 84 -6.44 5.71 -19.44
C VAL A 84 -5.50 6.46 -20.39
N ASP A 85 -4.29 6.77 -19.93
CA ASP A 85 -3.26 7.40 -20.76
C ASP A 85 -2.59 6.40 -21.71
N ASP A 86 -1.81 6.89 -22.69
CA ASP A 86 -1.10 6.06 -23.68
C ASP A 86 -0.13 5.04 -23.05
N LYS A 87 0.20 5.20 -21.76
CA LYS A 87 1.07 4.30 -21.00
C LYS A 87 0.28 3.26 -20.20
N GLY A 88 -1.05 3.23 -20.35
CA GLY A 88 -1.96 2.34 -19.62
C GLY A 88 -2.21 2.78 -18.18
N MET A 89 -2.04 4.06 -17.85
CA MET A 89 -2.23 4.58 -16.49
C MET A 89 -3.51 5.38 -16.38
N VAL A 90 -4.25 5.18 -15.29
CA VAL A 90 -5.42 5.96 -14.91
C VAL A 90 -5.00 6.99 -13.87
N THR A 91 -5.47 8.23 -14.01
CA THR A 91 -5.29 9.27 -12.99
C THR A 91 -6.53 9.33 -12.11
N VAL A 92 -6.37 9.12 -10.80
CA VAL A 92 -7.45 9.24 -9.82
C VAL A 92 -7.28 10.57 -9.08
N PHE A 93 -8.36 11.32 -8.97
CA PHE A 93 -8.42 12.60 -8.28
C PHE A 93 -9.04 12.41 -6.90
N PHE A 94 -8.28 12.73 -5.88
CA PHE A 94 -8.69 12.71 -4.49
C PHE A 94 -8.67 14.12 -3.91
N GLU A 95 -9.45 14.30 -2.86
CA GLU A 95 -9.34 15.41 -1.93
C GLU A 95 -8.90 14.84 -0.59
N LEU A 96 -7.80 15.36 -0.05
CA LEU A 96 -7.22 14.93 1.20
C LEU A 96 -7.23 16.11 2.18
N ASN A 97 -8.05 16.04 3.22
CA ASN A 97 -8.24 17.14 4.17
C ASN A 97 -8.52 18.49 3.49
N GLY A 98 -9.39 18.50 2.47
CA GLY A 98 -9.71 19.70 1.70
C GLY A 98 -8.72 20.06 0.59
N GLN A 99 -7.60 19.33 0.46
CA GLN A 99 -6.58 19.62 -0.55
C GLN A 99 -6.66 18.64 -1.73
N PRO A 100 -6.73 19.13 -2.98
CA PRO A 100 -6.73 18.26 -4.14
C PRO A 100 -5.39 17.53 -4.30
N ARG A 101 -5.47 16.23 -4.55
CA ARG A 101 -4.37 15.31 -4.84
C ARG A 101 -4.72 14.49 -6.07
N ARG A 102 -3.72 14.21 -6.90
CA ARG A 102 -3.87 13.30 -8.05
C ARG A 102 -2.87 12.17 -7.91
N VAL A 103 -3.31 10.95 -8.19
CA VAL A 103 -2.48 9.75 -8.13
C VAL A 103 -2.62 9.00 -9.44
N LYS A 104 -1.50 8.55 -10.02
CA LYS A 104 -1.50 7.71 -11.21
C LYS A 104 -1.37 6.24 -10.82
N VAL A 105 -2.29 5.41 -11.30
CA VAL A 105 -2.29 3.97 -11.05
C VAL A 105 -2.38 3.21 -12.38
N PRO A 106 -1.71 2.05 -12.51
CA PRO A 106 -1.78 1.25 -13.73
C PRO A 106 -3.16 0.61 -13.87
N ASP A 107 -3.73 0.65 -15.06
CA ASP A 107 -4.98 -0.04 -15.37
C ASP A 107 -4.75 -1.54 -15.59
N ARG A 108 -4.87 -2.30 -14.50
CA ARG A 108 -4.70 -3.75 -14.55
C ARG A 108 -5.87 -4.47 -15.23
N ALA A 109 -7.04 -3.84 -15.37
CA ALA A 109 -8.20 -4.44 -16.04
C ALA A 109 -7.97 -4.52 -17.56
N HIS A 110 -7.26 -3.53 -18.12
CA HIS A 110 -6.89 -3.50 -19.54
C HIS A 110 -5.44 -3.93 -19.82
N GLY A 111 -4.80 -4.64 -18.87
CA GLY A 111 -3.51 -5.29 -19.08
C GLY A 111 -2.27 -4.41 -18.86
N ALA A 112 -2.41 -3.22 -18.26
CA ALA A 112 -1.27 -2.40 -17.90
C ALA A 112 -0.48 -3.01 -16.73
N SER A 113 0.82 -3.21 -16.95
CA SER A 113 1.74 -3.77 -15.94
C SER A 113 2.19 -2.71 -14.93
N ALA A 114 2.07 -3.03 -13.63
CA ALA A 114 2.54 -2.19 -12.53
C ALA A 114 4.07 -2.02 -12.46
N ALA A 115 4.82 -2.73 -13.31
CA ALA A 115 6.29 -2.70 -13.31
C ALA A 115 6.88 -1.32 -13.67
N LYS A 116 6.11 -0.43 -14.31
CA LYS A 116 6.61 0.90 -14.77
C LYS A 116 6.49 2.04 -13.75
N VAL A 117 5.89 1.83 -12.58
CA VAL A 117 5.58 2.90 -11.61
C VAL A 117 6.68 3.11 -10.56
N ARG A 118 7.68 2.21 -10.48
CA ARG A 118 8.84 2.41 -9.61
C ARG A 118 9.74 3.51 -10.19
N ARG A 119 9.60 4.73 -9.69
CA ARG A 119 10.58 5.81 -9.77
C ARG A 119 10.68 6.50 -8.42
#